data_AF-A0A4R4SKF2-F1
#
_entry.id   AF-A0A4R4SKF2-F1
#
_cell.length_a   1.000
_cell.length_b   1.000
_cell.length_c   1.000
_cell.angle_alpha   90.00
_cell.angle_beta   90.00
_cell.angle_gamma   90.00
#
_symmetry.space_group_name_H-M   'P 1'
#
loop_
_entity.id
_entity.type
_entity.pdbx_description
1 polymer ?
#
loop_
_entity_poly.entity_id
_entity_poly.type
_entity_poly.pdbx_seq_one_letter_code
_entity_poly.pdbx_strand_id
1 'polypeptide(L)'
;MDERTTLIESLHKTALRTYIFDPDEWESKYAFEVDNDKYRSGYAALIWSSLQIAAIRRFSPTQSLAEIIYYVADLRILLAEHASMLNPRLAEKAIRSLLGDNTFQEVPPYNESPDDMLGTALILLASFVAEAGLDESGVDELINEAADNVRQFDSSSLFAREGAGAPHLEGGRDENLSATVRRDATQEPSRGASGGWEAP
;
A
#
# COMPACT_ATOMS: atom_id res chain seq x y z
N MET A 1 0.35 -24.59 4.03
CA MET A 1 -0.34 -23.48 4.72
C MET A 1 0.14 -22.20 4.05
N ASP A 2 -0.01 -22.02 2.74
CA ASP A 2 -1.16 -22.06 1.82
C ASP A 2 -2.07 -20.83 1.91
N GLU A 3 -1.89 -20.01 0.87
CA GLU A 3 -2.63 -18.84 0.36
C GLU A 3 -3.05 -17.71 1.34
N ARG A 4 -2.30 -16.59 1.27
CA ARG A 4 -2.73 -15.28 1.80
C ARG A 4 -3.84 -14.70 0.92
N THR A 5 -5.01 -15.31 0.93
CA THR A 5 -6.22 -14.68 0.37
C THR A 5 -6.73 -13.68 1.39
N THR A 6 -6.85 -12.41 1.00
CA THR A 6 -7.46 -11.37 1.83
C THR A 6 -8.97 -11.58 1.78
N LEU A 7 -9.48 -12.46 2.63
CA LEU A 7 -10.91 -12.73 2.71
C LEU A 7 -11.62 -11.62 3.48
N ILE A 8 -12.59 -10.96 2.84
CA ILE A 8 -13.50 -10.00 3.47
C ILE A 8 -14.81 -10.70 3.79
N GLU A 9 -15.15 -10.77 5.08
CA GLU A 9 -16.36 -11.40 5.57
C GLU A 9 -17.45 -10.39 5.92
N SER A 10 -18.67 -10.88 6.17
CA SER A 10 -19.80 -10.03 6.61
C SER A 10 -19.50 -9.32 7.94
N LEU A 11 -18.76 -10.00 8.84
CA LEU A 11 -18.28 -9.43 10.09
C LEU A 11 -17.52 -8.11 9.85
N HIS A 12 -16.59 -8.09 8.89
CA HIS A 12 -15.77 -6.92 8.58
C HIS A 12 -16.62 -5.74 8.11
N LYS A 13 -17.60 -6.00 7.25
CA LYS A 13 -18.51 -4.97 6.73
C LYS A 13 -19.39 -4.39 7.83
N THR A 14 -19.99 -5.26 8.64
CA THR A 14 -20.86 -4.84 9.75
C THR A 14 -20.07 -4.10 10.82
N ALA A 15 -18.86 -4.56 11.15
CA ALA A 15 -17.96 -3.86 12.07
C ALA A 15 -17.61 -2.47 11.54
N LEU A 16 -17.16 -2.35 10.29
CA LEU A 16 -16.79 -1.05 9.72
C LEU A 16 -17.98 -0.08 9.67
N ARG A 17 -19.16 -0.57 9.26
CA ARG A 17 -20.40 0.21 9.26
C ARG A 17 -20.75 0.71 10.67
N THR A 18 -20.64 -0.18 11.66
CA THR A 18 -20.93 0.18 13.07
C THR A 18 -19.95 1.24 13.54
N TYR A 19 -18.64 1.07 13.28
CA TYR A 19 -17.64 2.07 13.66
C TYR A 19 -17.95 3.47 13.10
N ILE A 20 -18.39 3.56 11.85
CA ILE A 20 -18.66 4.84 11.19
C ILE A 20 -19.83 5.60 11.86
N PHE A 21 -20.87 4.89 12.30
CA PHE A 21 -22.08 5.53 12.86
C PHE A 21 -22.11 5.56 14.38
N ASP A 22 -21.51 4.57 15.03
CA ASP A 22 -21.49 4.40 16.49
C ASP A 22 -20.17 3.71 16.94
N PRO A 23 -19.09 4.49 17.11
CA PRO A 23 -17.80 3.97 17.59
C PRO A 23 -17.89 3.29 18.96
N ASP A 24 -18.80 3.72 19.84
CA ASP A 24 -18.96 3.15 21.17
C ASP A 24 -19.63 1.76 21.10
N GLU A 25 -20.65 1.62 20.25
CA GLU A 25 -21.24 0.32 19.95
C GLU A 25 -20.23 -0.62 19.28
N TRP A 26 -19.41 -0.09 18.38
CA TRP A 26 -18.33 -0.85 17.75
C TRP A 26 -17.34 -1.41 18.78
N GLU A 27 -16.87 -0.56 19.69
CA GLU A 27 -15.95 -0.95 20.77
C GLU A 27 -16.56 -2.06 21.62
N SER A 28 -17.84 -1.91 21.99
CA SER A 28 -18.52 -2.88 22.84
C SER A 28 -18.84 -4.21 22.15
N LYS A 29 -19.12 -4.22 20.84
CA LYS A 29 -19.65 -5.41 20.15
C LYS A 29 -18.64 -6.11 19.26
N TYR A 30 -17.75 -5.36 18.61
CA TYR A 30 -16.95 -5.87 17.49
C TYR A 30 -15.44 -5.83 17.74
N ALA A 31 -14.93 -4.95 18.62
CA ALA A 31 -13.47 -4.83 18.84
C ALA A 31 -12.80 -6.17 19.16
N PHE A 32 -13.34 -6.92 20.13
CA PHE A 32 -12.81 -8.23 20.50
C PHE A 32 -12.91 -9.26 19.36
N GLU A 33 -14.03 -9.28 18.62
CA GLU A 33 -14.26 -10.26 17.56
C GLU A 33 -13.33 -10.01 16.37
N VAL A 34 -13.17 -8.75 15.96
CA VAL A 34 -12.26 -8.33 14.90
C VAL A 34 -10.80 -8.61 15.25
N ASP A 35 -10.38 -8.35 16.50
CA ASP A 35 -9.00 -8.59 16.92
C ASP A 35 -8.63 -10.08 16.98
N ASN A 36 -9.61 -10.94 17.27
CA ASN A 36 -9.43 -12.39 17.32
C ASN A 36 -9.82 -13.08 16.01
N ASP A 37 -10.22 -12.33 14.98
CA ASP A 37 -10.62 -12.89 13.70
C ASP A 37 -9.40 -13.48 12.95
N LYS A 38 -9.59 -14.68 12.43
CA LYS A 38 -8.61 -15.38 11.58
C LYS A 38 -8.28 -14.57 10.33
N TYR A 39 -9.22 -13.76 9.84
CA TYR A 39 -9.08 -12.95 8.64
C TYR A 39 -8.95 -11.44 8.96
N ARG A 40 -8.34 -11.07 10.10
CA ARG A 40 -8.09 -9.66 10.51
C ARG A 40 -7.46 -8.78 9.42
N SER A 41 -6.62 -9.35 8.55
CA SER A 41 -6.05 -8.64 7.39
C SER A 41 -7.09 -8.19 6.38
N GLY A 42 -8.21 -8.92 6.24
CA GLY A 42 -9.37 -8.55 5.43
C GLY A 42 -10.05 -7.29 5.95
N TYR A 43 -10.20 -7.16 7.27
CA TYR A 43 -10.73 -5.94 7.88
C TYR A 43 -9.83 -4.72 7.61
N ALA A 44 -8.52 -4.87 7.82
CA ALA A 44 -7.56 -3.80 7.52
C ALA A 44 -7.57 -3.40 6.04
N ALA A 45 -7.65 -4.36 5.12
CA ALA A 45 -7.75 -4.11 3.69
C ALA A 45 -9.06 -3.39 3.31
N LEU A 46 -10.18 -3.77 3.93
CA LEU A 46 -11.48 -3.13 3.73
C LEU A 46 -11.45 -1.67 4.20
N ILE A 47 -10.88 -1.39 5.37
CA ILE A 47 -10.71 -0.02 5.90
C ILE A 47 -9.85 0.80 4.94
N TRP A 48 -8.69 0.28 4.54
CA TRP A 48 -7.75 0.99 3.68
C TRP A 48 -8.36 1.29 2.31
N SER A 49 -9.07 0.33 1.71
CA SER A 49 -9.74 0.52 0.42
C SER A 49 -10.90 1.51 0.52
N SER A 50 -11.70 1.45 1.59
CA SER A 50 -12.78 2.42 1.85
C SER A 50 -12.22 3.83 2.02
N LEU A 51 -11.14 3.96 2.78
CA LEU A 51 -10.44 5.22 2.98
C LEU A 51 -9.85 5.75 1.67
N GLN A 52 -9.30 4.89 0.81
CA GLN A 52 -8.78 5.28 -0.49
C GLN A 52 -9.87 5.87 -1.38
N ILE A 53 -11.01 5.19 -1.48
CA ILE A 53 -12.15 5.66 -2.27
C ILE A 53 -12.64 7.01 -1.72
N ALA A 54 -12.82 7.12 -0.41
CA ALA A 54 -13.26 8.35 0.23
C ALA A 54 -12.27 9.51 0.02
N ALA A 55 -10.97 9.25 0.16
CA ALA A 55 -9.92 10.25 -0.08
C ALA A 55 -9.89 10.72 -1.54
N ILE A 56 -9.99 9.81 -2.52
CA ILE A 56 -10.04 10.15 -3.96
C ILE A 56 -11.29 10.97 -4.29
N ARG A 57 -12.43 10.67 -3.67
CA ARG A 57 -13.66 11.45 -3.84
C ARG A 57 -13.55 12.84 -3.23
N ARG A 58 -12.89 12.94 -2.08
CA ARG A 58 -12.74 14.18 -1.32
C ARG A 58 -11.72 15.13 -1.94
N PHE A 59 -10.63 14.58 -2.44
CA PHE A 59 -9.46 15.32 -2.88
C PHE A 59 -9.30 15.20 -4.40
N SER A 60 -9.21 16.35 -5.08
CA SER A 60 -8.80 16.37 -6.49
C SER A 60 -7.35 15.84 -6.62
N PRO A 61 -7.00 15.11 -7.69
CA PRO A 61 -5.62 14.69 -7.96
C PRO A 61 -4.60 15.84 -8.04
N THR A 62 -5.07 17.09 -8.13
CA THR A 62 -4.27 18.30 -8.21
C THR A 62 -4.04 18.98 -6.86
N GLN A 63 -4.51 18.40 -5.76
CA GLN A 63 -4.37 19.03 -4.45
C GLN A 63 -2.92 19.12 -4.00
N SER A 64 -2.63 20.21 -3.31
CA SER A 64 -1.32 20.53 -2.75
C SER A 64 -1.13 19.87 -1.39
N LEU A 65 0.13 19.59 -1.04
CA LEU A 65 0.52 19.16 0.31
C LEU A 65 -0.01 20.11 1.40
N ALA A 66 -0.09 21.42 1.12
CA ALA A 66 -0.60 22.41 2.05
C ALA A 66 -2.07 22.16 2.41
N GLU A 67 -2.91 21.77 1.45
CA GLU A 67 -4.32 21.45 1.69
C GLU A 67 -4.48 20.20 2.57
N ILE A 68 -3.64 19.19 2.39
CA ILE A 68 -3.63 18.00 3.25
C ILE A 68 -3.24 18.37 4.68
N ILE A 69 -2.21 19.21 4.84
CA ILE A 69 -1.77 19.68 6.16
C ILE A 69 -2.89 20.48 6.85
N TYR A 70 -3.54 21.40 6.13
CA TYR A 70 -4.66 22.18 6.69
C TYR A 70 -5.84 21.28 7.05
N TYR A 71 -6.19 20.31 6.20
CA TYR A 71 -7.25 19.36 6.49
C TYR A 71 -6.97 18.60 7.79
N VAL A 72 -5.77 18.05 7.95
CA VAL A 72 -5.40 17.30 9.15
C VAL A 72 -5.37 18.21 10.38
N ALA A 73 -4.90 19.46 10.25
CA ALA A 73 -4.95 20.44 11.33
C ALA A 73 -6.39 20.76 11.77
N ASP A 74 -7.29 21.03 10.83
CA ASP A 74 -8.69 21.32 11.09
C ASP A 74 -9.41 20.12 11.73
N LEU A 75 -9.14 18.90 11.24
CA LEU A 75 -9.69 17.68 11.83
C LEU A 75 -9.23 17.50 13.28
N ARG A 76 -7.96 17.78 13.59
CA ARG A 76 -7.47 17.73 14.99
C ARG A 76 -8.12 18.78 15.88
N ILE A 77 -8.45 19.95 15.34
CA ILE A 77 -9.22 20.97 16.08
C ILE A 77 -10.63 20.44 16.40
N LEU A 78 -11.28 19.80 15.42
CA LEU A 78 -12.62 19.20 15.60
C LEU A 78 -12.62 18.08 16.64
N LEU A 79 -11.55 17.29 16.73
CA LEU A 79 -11.40 16.24 17.74
C LEU A 79 -11.23 16.79 19.17
N ALA A 80 -10.92 18.08 19.35
CA ALA A 80 -10.80 18.74 20.64
C ALA A 80 -9.93 17.96 21.66
N GLU A 81 -10.52 17.44 22.73
CA GLU A 81 -9.82 16.66 23.76
C GLU A 81 -9.22 15.34 23.24
N HIS A 82 -9.72 14.85 22.11
CA HIS A 82 -9.24 13.65 21.42
C HIS A 82 -8.20 13.94 20.33
N ALA A 83 -7.69 15.18 20.20
CA ALA A 83 -6.72 15.57 19.17
C ALA A 83 -5.40 14.76 19.20
N SER A 84 -5.09 14.08 20.30
CA SER A 84 -3.93 13.19 20.43
C SER A 84 -4.14 11.82 19.77
N MET A 85 -5.39 11.42 19.51
CA MET A 85 -5.72 10.15 18.83
C MET A 85 -5.33 10.18 17.34
N LEU A 86 -5.20 11.38 16.75
CA LEU A 86 -4.79 11.57 15.37
C LEU A 86 -3.36 12.11 15.32
N ASN A 87 -2.39 11.23 15.04
CA ASN A 87 -1.03 11.65 14.74
C ASN A 87 -1.03 12.39 13.38
N PRO A 88 -0.69 13.69 13.34
CA PRO A 88 -0.84 14.50 12.13
C PRO A 88 0.07 14.01 11.00
N ARG A 89 1.31 13.62 11.33
CA ARG A 89 2.27 13.16 10.33
C ARG A 89 1.84 11.82 9.75
N LEU A 90 1.34 10.93 10.58
CA LEU A 90 0.82 9.64 10.14
C LEU A 90 -0.39 9.83 9.22
N ALA A 91 -1.32 10.72 9.58
CA ALA A 91 -2.49 11.06 8.78
C ALA A 91 -2.11 11.68 7.42
N GLU A 92 -1.21 12.65 7.41
CA GLU A 92 -0.71 13.29 6.18
C GLU A 92 -0.04 12.26 5.24
N LYS A 93 0.82 11.40 5.79
CA LYS A 93 1.47 10.32 5.04
C LYS A 93 0.45 9.35 4.44
N ALA A 94 -0.55 8.95 5.23
CA ALA A 94 -1.62 8.07 4.77
C ALA A 94 -2.38 8.70 3.59
N ILE A 95 -2.86 9.94 3.72
CA ILE A 95 -3.59 10.64 2.65
C ILE A 95 -2.75 10.74 1.38
N ARG A 96 -1.48 11.17 1.48
CA ARG A 96 -0.59 11.29 0.31
C ARG A 96 -0.40 9.95 -0.42
N SER A 97 -0.22 8.88 0.35
CA SER A 97 -0.08 7.53 -0.21
C SER A 97 -1.35 7.07 -0.92
N LEU A 98 -2.53 7.37 -0.37
CA LEU A 98 -3.81 6.98 -0.96
C LEU A 98 -4.10 7.72 -2.27
N LEU A 99 -3.64 8.98 -2.37
CA LEU A 99 -3.74 9.80 -3.57
C LEU A 99 -2.68 9.49 -4.63
N GLY A 100 -1.75 8.57 -4.34
CA GLY A 100 -0.69 8.20 -5.28
C GLY A 100 0.32 9.32 -5.53
N ASP A 101 0.64 10.11 -4.50
CA ASP A 101 1.67 11.15 -4.59
C ASP A 101 3.03 10.52 -4.93
N ASN A 102 3.43 10.60 -6.20
CA ASN A 102 4.68 10.02 -6.71
C ASN A 102 5.95 10.64 -6.07
N THR A 103 5.84 11.78 -5.37
CA THR A 103 6.96 12.37 -4.63
C THR A 103 7.11 11.76 -3.23
N PHE A 104 6.13 11.01 -2.76
CA PHE A 104 6.13 10.34 -1.47
C PHE A 104 6.52 8.87 -1.65
N GLN A 105 7.64 8.48 -1.03
CA GLN A 105 8.28 7.17 -1.27
C GLN A 105 8.20 6.23 -0.06
N GLU A 106 7.60 6.68 1.05
CA GLU A 106 7.41 5.80 2.20
C GLU A 106 6.22 4.87 1.96
N VAL A 107 6.30 3.66 2.49
CA VAL A 107 5.23 2.66 2.42
C VAL A 107 4.61 2.44 3.80
N PRO A 108 3.29 2.18 3.89
CA PRO A 108 2.67 1.75 5.13
C PRO A 108 3.42 0.57 5.76
N PRO A 109 3.58 0.52 7.10
CA PRO A 109 2.97 1.39 8.12
C PRO A 109 3.83 2.61 8.53
N TYR A 110 4.77 3.09 7.70
CA TYR A 110 5.56 4.32 7.96
C TYR A 110 6.39 4.35 9.25
N ASN A 111 6.87 3.18 9.69
CA ASN A 111 7.56 2.96 10.97
C ASN A 111 6.67 3.16 12.22
N GLU A 112 5.35 3.16 12.06
CA GLU A 112 4.38 3.18 13.15
C GLU A 112 3.81 1.78 13.41
N SER A 113 3.10 1.61 14.52
CA SER A 113 2.44 0.33 14.80
C SER A 113 1.25 0.09 13.85
N PRO A 114 0.93 -1.17 13.52
CA PRO A 114 -0.27 -1.47 12.73
C PRO A 114 -1.57 -0.93 13.36
N ASP A 115 -1.65 -0.91 14.69
CA ASP A 115 -2.83 -0.43 15.41
C ASP A 115 -2.95 1.11 15.32
N ASP A 116 -1.84 1.86 15.44
CA ASP A 116 -1.85 3.32 15.25
C ASP A 116 -2.24 3.69 13.81
N MET A 117 -1.76 2.91 12.85
CA MET A 117 -2.10 3.07 11.43
C MET A 117 -3.59 2.81 11.17
N LEU A 118 -4.13 1.75 11.76
CA LEU A 118 -5.55 1.38 11.62
C LEU A 118 -6.46 2.42 12.30
N GLY A 119 -6.11 2.85 13.52
CA GLY A 119 -6.83 3.90 14.25
C GLY A 119 -6.82 5.23 13.48
N THR A 120 -5.67 5.62 12.92
CA THR A 120 -5.58 6.81 12.06
C THR A 120 -6.45 6.68 10.82
N ALA A 121 -6.43 5.51 10.16
CA ALA A 121 -7.23 5.26 8.96
C ALA A 121 -8.74 5.33 9.25
N LEU A 122 -9.17 4.80 10.39
CA LEU A 122 -10.56 4.83 10.84
C LEU A 122 -11.05 6.26 11.15
N ILE A 123 -10.25 7.06 11.86
CA ILE A 123 -10.58 8.48 12.14
C ILE A 123 -10.70 9.26 10.83
N LEU A 124 -9.76 9.08 9.90
CA LEU A 124 -9.80 9.73 8.60
C LEU A 124 -11.04 9.30 7.79
N LEU A 125 -11.35 8.00 7.79
CA LEU A 125 -12.51 7.48 7.06
C LEU A 125 -13.82 8.06 7.61
N ALA A 126 -14.00 8.04 8.93
CA ALA A 126 -15.17 8.64 9.58
C ALA A 126 -15.28 10.14 9.23
N SER A 127 -14.16 10.87 9.21
CA SER A 127 -14.16 12.29 8.84
C SER A 127 -14.59 12.55 7.39
N PHE A 128 -14.10 11.76 6.43
CA PHE A 128 -14.50 11.91 5.02
C PHE A 128 -15.95 11.50 4.77
N VAL A 129 -16.42 10.47 5.46
CA VAL A 129 -17.82 10.04 5.40
C VAL A 129 -18.73 11.14 5.93
N ALA A 130 -18.39 11.72 7.09
CA ALA A 130 -19.16 12.80 7.71
C ALA A 130 -19.17 14.06 6.82
N GLU A 131 -18.02 14.46 6.26
CA GLU A 131 -17.92 15.63 5.38
C GLU A 131 -18.68 15.44 4.06
N ALA A 132 -18.67 14.23 3.50
CA ALA A 132 -19.45 13.89 2.31
C ALA A 132 -20.96 13.76 2.59
N GLY A 133 -21.37 13.74 3.86
CA GLY A 133 -22.76 13.61 4.27
C GLY A 133 -23.39 12.28 3.85
N LEU A 134 -22.60 11.19 3.86
CA LEU A 134 -23.14 9.87 3.50
C LEU A 134 -24.06 9.36 4.61
N ASP A 135 -25.24 8.91 4.21
CA ASP A 135 -26.16 8.18 5.08
C ASP A 135 -25.81 6.69 5.10
N GLU A 136 -26.65 5.89 5.76
CA GLU A 136 -26.47 4.44 5.84
C GLU A 136 -26.31 3.77 4.46
N SER A 137 -27.10 4.19 3.47
CA SER A 137 -27.02 3.64 2.11
C SER A 137 -25.71 4.02 1.44
N GLY A 138 -25.28 5.28 1.56
CA GLY A 138 -24.01 5.74 1.00
C GLY A 138 -22.80 5.07 1.63
N VAL A 139 -22.84 4.77 2.93
CA VAL A 139 -21.79 3.99 3.61
C VAL A 139 -21.79 2.54 3.16
N ASP A 140 -22.96 1.91 3.01
CA ASP A 140 -23.07 0.54 2.52
C ASP A 140 -22.53 0.42 1.08
N GLU A 141 -22.81 1.40 0.21
CA GLU A 141 -22.24 1.48 -1.14
C GLU A 141 -20.72 1.60 -1.11
N LEU A 142 -20.17 2.52 -0.29
CA LEU A 142 -18.73 2.71 -0.12
C LEU A 142 -18.04 1.41 0.33
N ILE A 143 -18.58 0.74 1.34
CA ILE A 143 -18.02 -0.51 1.89
C ILE A 143 -18.07 -1.64 0.86
N ASN A 144 -19.14 -1.73 0.08
CA ASN A 144 -19.25 -2.76 -0.96
C ASN A 144 -18.29 -2.52 -2.11
N GLU A 145 -18.14 -1.27 -2.57
CA GLU A 145 -17.15 -0.90 -3.58
C GLU A 145 -15.73 -1.19 -3.11
N ALA A 146 -15.40 -0.86 -1.86
CA ALA A 146 -14.12 -1.18 -1.24
C ALA A 146 -13.86 -2.70 -1.21
N ALA A 147 -14.87 -3.48 -0.80
CA ALA A 147 -14.75 -4.93 -0.76
C ALA A 147 -14.55 -5.56 -2.15
N ASP A 148 -15.14 -4.97 -3.19
CA ASP A 148 -14.96 -5.41 -4.57
C ASP A 148 -13.57 -5.03 -5.10
N ASN A 149 -13.06 -3.84 -4.75
CA ASN A 149 -11.70 -3.41 -5.11
C ASN A 149 -10.63 -4.33 -4.50
N VAL A 150 -10.77 -4.71 -3.22
CA VAL A 150 -9.85 -5.66 -2.58
C VAL A 150 -9.87 -7.02 -3.27
N ARG A 151 -11.06 -7.54 -3.59
CA ARG A 151 -11.20 -8.81 -4.32
C ARG A 151 -10.57 -8.79 -5.71
N GLN A 152 -10.71 -7.67 -6.42
CA GLN A 152 -10.10 -7.50 -7.74
C GLN A 152 -8.57 -7.40 -7.65
N PHE A 153 -8.05 -6.66 -6.67
CA PHE A 153 -6.60 -6.55 -6.46
C PHE A 153 -5.96 -7.90 -6.12
N ASP A 154 -6.58 -8.68 -5.23
CA ASP A 154 -6.16 -10.04 -4.92
C ASP A 154 -6.17 -10.92 -6.19
N SER A 155 -7.25 -10.85 -6.99
CA SER A 155 -7.37 -11.59 -8.24
C SER A 155 -6.29 -11.19 -9.27
N SER A 156 -6.03 -9.89 -9.44
CA SER A 156 -4.97 -9.39 -10.34
C SER A 156 -3.57 -9.81 -9.88
N SER A 157 -3.33 -9.90 -8.56
CA SER A 157 -2.06 -10.39 -8.02
C SER A 157 -1.84 -11.90 -8.30
N LEU A 158 -2.91 -12.68 -8.40
CA LEU A 158 -2.87 -14.10 -8.78
C LEU A 158 -2.54 -14.27 -10.27
N PHE A 159 -3.17 -13.50 -11.17
CA PHE A 159 -2.88 -13.55 -12.61
C PHE A 159 -1.54 -12.91 -13.00
N ALA A 160 -1.01 -11.98 -12.19
CA ALA A 160 0.33 -11.42 -12.40
C ALA A 160 1.45 -12.44 -12.12
N ARG A 161 1.22 -13.45 -11.26
CA ARG A 161 2.19 -14.53 -11.00
C ARG A 161 2.19 -15.63 -12.06
N GLU A 162 1.06 -15.86 -12.72
CA GLU A 162 0.92 -16.95 -13.71
C GLU A 162 1.54 -16.60 -15.08
N GLY A 163 1.78 -15.31 -15.36
CA GLY A 163 2.47 -14.84 -16.58
C GLY A 163 4.01 -14.88 -16.53
N ALA A 164 4.62 -15.12 -15.36
CA ALA A 164 6.08 -15.07 -15.18
C ALA A 164 6.77 -16.46 -15.26
N GLY A 165 6.07 -17.49 -15.73
CA GLY A 165 6.52 -18.89 -15.62
C GLY A 165 6.28 -19.79 -16.83
N ALA A 166 6.17 -19.26 -18.05
CA ALA A 166 6.19 -20.12 -19.24
C ALA A 166 7.66 -20.28 -19.73
N PRO A 167 8.27 -21.48 -19.65
CA PRO A 167 9.59 -21.70 -20.20
C PRO A 167 9.52 -21.57 -21.73
N HIS A 168 10.37 -20.70 -22.26
CA HIS A 168 10.66 -20.61 -23.69
C HIS A 168 11.26 -21.95 -24.12
N LEU A 169 10.47 -22.80 -24.79
CA LEU A 169 10.97 -24.03 -25.41
C LEU A 169 11.76 -23.62 -26.66
N GLU A 170 13.06 -23.43 -26.48
CA GLU A 170 14.02 -23.23 -27.56
C GLU A 170 14.25 -24.57 -28.27
N GLY A 171 13.57 -24.74 -29.41
CA GLY A 171 13.75 -25.87 -30.31
C GLY A 171 15.02 -25.74 -31.14
N GLY A 172 16.09 -26.40 -30.69
CA GLY A 172 16.84 -27.41 -31.44
C GLY A 172 17.58 -27.07 -32.75
N ARG A 173 18.87 -27.48 -32.72
CA ARG A 173 19.76 -27.94 -33.82
C ARG A 173 20.35 -26.87 -34.73
N ASP A 174 21.59 -26.94 -35.18
CA ASP A 174 22.80 -27.76 -34.98
C ASP A 174 23.87 -26.87 -35.69
N GLU A 175 25.19 -26.86 -35.44
CA GLU A 175 26.12 -27.95 -35.68
C GLU A 175 27.57 -27.41 -35.51
N ASN A 176 28.46 -28.26 -34.99
CA ASN A 176 29.84 -28.46 -35.44
C ASN A 176 30.96 -27.41 -35.16
N LEU A 177 31.81 -27.71 -34.16
CA LEU A 177 33.14 -28.35 -34.30
C LEU A 177 34.13 -27.87 -33.21
N SER A 178 34.56 -28.82 -32.41
CA SER A 178 35.70 -28.70 -31.48
C SER A 178 37.03 -29.10 -32.14
N ALA A 179 38.11 -28.67 -31.48
CA ALA A 179 39.51 -29.13 -31.55
C ALA A 179 40.36 -28.51 -32.68
N THR A 180 41.59 -28.03 -32.43
CA THR A 180 42.76 -28.90 -32.11
C THR A 180 44.04 -28.06 -31.81
N VAL A 181 44.77 -28.40 -30.73
CA VAL A 181 46.27 -28.41 -30.51
C VAL A 181 47.07 -27.08 -30.60
N ARG A 182 47.73 -26.56 -29.54
CA ARG A 182 48.99 -26.90 -28.78
C ARG A 182 50.34 -26.46 -29.43
N ARG A 183 51.14 -25.70 -28.64
CA ARG A 183 52.62 -25.44 -28.64
C ARG A 183 53.19 -24.50 -29.73
N ASP A 184 54.25 -23.71 -29.55
CA ASP A 184 55.04 -23.16 -28.43
C ASP A 184 56.07 -22.15 -29.02
N ALA A 185 56.55 -21.23 -28.17
CA ALA A 185 57.84 -20.50 -28.18
C ALA A 185 58.23 -19.35 -29.17
N THR A 186 58.76 -18.31 -28.52
CA THR A 186 59.84 -17.34 -28.87
C THR A 186 59.57 -16.13 -29.79
N GLN A 187 59.63 -14.89 -29.26
CA GLN A 187 60.84 -14.01 -29.22
C GLN A 187 60.47 -12.54 -28.87
N GLU A 188 61.09 -11.99 -27.81
CA GLU A 188 61.11 -10.57 -27.35
C GLU A 188 61.99 -9.65 -28.28
N PRO A 189 62.25 -8.35 -27.97
CA PRO A 189 61.40 -7.22 -27.52
C PRO A 189 61.73 -5.91 -28.30
N SER A 190 61.05 -4.77 -28.04
CA SER A 190 61.65 -3.42 -28.14
C SER A 190 60.80 -2.25 -27.58
N ARG A 191 61.31 -1.70 -26.46
CA ARG A 191 61.55 -0.27 -26.09
C ARG A 191 60.54 0.85 -26.43
N GLY A 192 60.22 1.60 -25.37
CA GLY A 192 59.88 3.04 -25.35
C GLY A 192 59.03 3.36 -24.10
N ALA A 193 59.61 3.70 -22.93
CA ALA A 193 59.94 5.07 -22.48
C ALA A 193 58.77 6.07 -22.73
N SER A 194 58.24 6.85 -21.78
CA SER A 194 58.75 7.35 -20.50
C SER A 194 57.74 8.35 -19.89
N GLY A 195 57.61 8.38 -18.55
CA GLY A 195 57.25 9.54 -17.71
C GLY A 195 55.76 9.96 -17.65
N GLY A 196 55.09 10.16 -16.52
CA GLY A 196 55.52 10.25 -15.12
C GLY A 196 55.24 11.65 -14.53
N TRP A 197 54.28 11.71 -13.59
CA TRP A 197 54.18 12.53 -12.36
C TRP A 197 54.04 14.07 -12.52
N GLU A 198 52.89 14.67 -12.18
CA GLU A 198 52.40 15.14 -10.86
C GLU A 198 52.63 16.64 -10.61
N ALA A 199 51.49 17.27 -10.28
CA ALA A 199 51.12 18.48 -9.53
C ALA A 199 52.17 19.47 -8.96
N PRO A 200 51.76 20.74 -8.80
CA PRO A 200 52.05 21.57 -7.62
C PRO A 200 50.97 21.48 -6.54
#